data_AF-A0A4U8M1I5-F1
#
_entry.id   AF-A0A4U8M1I5-F1
#
_cell.length_a   1.000
_cell.length_b   1.000
_cell.length_c   1.000
_cell.angle_alpha   90.00
_cell.angle_beta   90.00
_cell.angle_gamma   90.00
#
_symmetry.space_group_name_H-M   'P 1'
#
loop_
_entity.id
_entity.type
_entity.pdbx_description
1 polymer ?
#
loop_
_entity_poly.entity_id
_entity_poly.type
_entity_poly.pdbx_seq_one_letter_code
_entity_poly.pdbx_strand_id
1 'polypeptide(L)'
;MEIQRRLIQEGISDSISEDEKFRGLVFKLDDADDIFNWVSLLVHELRYVKGIIQKLSGKCPGVALPYKHSSAKNEPVPGYSALINAVGKLGVILW
;
A
#
# COMPACT_ATOMS: atom_id res chain seq x y z
N MET A 1 13.26 10.04 9.35
CA MET A 1 13.40 10.88 8.14
C MET A 1 12.20 10.61 7.26
N GLU A 2 11.26 11.56 7.17
CA GLU A 2 10.10 11.44 6.29
C GLU A 2 10.43 12.21 5.00
N ILE A 3 10.52 11.50 3.88
CA ILE A 3 10.76 12.11 2.57
C ILE A 3 9.39 12.39 1.96
N GLN A 4 8.81 13.55 2.27
CA GLN A 4 7.64 14.04 1.55
C GLN A 4 8.07 14.57 0.19
N ARG A 5 7.65 13.88 -0.88
CA ARG A 5 7.84 14.37 -2.25
C ARG A 5 6.87 15.52 -2.52
N ARG A 6 7.38 16.54 -3.21
CA ARG A 6 6.63 17.70 -3.71
C ARG A 6 5.36 17.22 -4.41
N LEU A 7 4.19 17.64 -3.93
CA LEU A 7 2.92 17.45 -4.64
C LEU A 7 3.08 18.08 -6.02
N ILE A 8 3.06 17.25 -7.06
CA ILE A 8 3.08 17.72 -8.44
C ILE A 8 1.72 18.38 -8.65
N GLN A 9 1.72 19.69 -8.94
CA GLN A 9 0.50 20.43 -9.25
C GLN A 9 -0.22 19.74 -10.41
N GLU A 10 -1.45 19.31 -10.18
CA GLU A 10 -2.38 18.89 -11.24
C GLU A 10 -2.60 20.08 -12.17
N GLY A 11 -1.92 20.10 -13.32
CA GLY A 11 -2.08 21.21 -14.26
C GLY A 11 -1.15 21.24 -15.47
N ILE A 12 -0.04 20.50 -15.48
CA ILE A 12 0.87 20.51 -16.64
C ILE A 12 1.23 19.08 -17.02
N SER A 13 0.61 18.62 -18.11
CA SER A 13 1.08 17.60 -19.05
C SER A 13 1.64 16.31 -18.46
N ASP A 14 0.72 15.36 -18.24
CA ASP A 14 0.77 13.97 -18.74
C ASP A 14 -0.03 13.12 -17.76
N SER A 15 -0.95 12.36 -18.31
CA SER A 15 -1.76 11.38 -17.61
C SER A 15 -0.88 10.48 -16.74
N ILE A 16 -0.75 10.80 -15.45
CA ILE A 16 -0.16 9.90 -14.46
C ILE A 16 -1.01 8.64 -14.54
N SER A 17 -0.41 7.57 -15.07
CA SER A 17 -1.09 6.28 -15.19
C SER A 17 -1.61 5.88 -13.80
N GLU A 18 -2.79 5.25 -13.72
CA GLU A 18 -3.33 4.76 -12.44
C GLU A 18 -2.32 3.86 -11.69
N ASP A 19 -1.38 3.26 -12.44
CA ASP A 19 -0.28 2.41 -11.99
C ASP A 19 0.85 3.17 -11.28
N GLU A 20 0.90 4.50 -11.39
CA GLU A 20 1.90 5.36 -10.76
C GLU A 20 1.39 6.11 -9.53
N LYS A 21 0.09 6.01 -9.21
CA LYS A 21 -0.46 6.58 -7.98
C LYS A 21 0.04 5.82 -6.75
N PHE A 22 0.44 6.56 -5.72
CA PHE A 22 0.82 5.96 -4.44
C PHE A 22 -0.38 5.25 -3.80
N ARG A 23 -0.19 3.99 -3.42
CA ARG A 23 -1.16 3.13 -2.76
C ARG A 23 -0.48 2.42 -1.60
N GLY A 24 -1.24 2.07 -0.59
CA GLY A 24 -0.79 1.16 0.45
C GLY A 24 -0.83 -0.28 -0.05
N LEU A 25 -0.11 -1.17 0.64
CA LEU A 25 -0.16 -2.61 0.40
C LEU A 25 -0.70 -3.29 1.66
N VAL A 26 -1.72 -4.14 1.48
CA VAL A 26 -2.20 -5.04 2.52
C VAL A 26 -1.92 -6.47 2.07
N PHE A 27 -1.47 -7.33 2.97
CA PHE A 27 -1.10 -8.70 2.60
C PHE A 27 -1.47 -9.71 3.69
N LYS A 28 -1.65 -10.96 3.24
CA LYS A 28 -1.79 -12.16 4.04
C LYS A 28 -0.78 -13.17 3.53
N LEU A 29 0.04 -13.70 4.43
CA LEU A 29 1.00 -14.75 4.10
C LEU A 29 0.33 -16.12 4.16
N ASP A 30 0.81 -17.04 3.34
CA ASP A 30 0.40 -18.45 3.41
C ASP A 30 0.97 -19.12 4.67
N ASP A 31 2.22 -18.79 5.01
CA ASP A 31 2.89 -19.18 6.25
C ASP A 31 3.31 -17.93 7.04
N ALA A 32 3.06 -17.93 8.35
CA ALA A 32 3.45 -16.83 9.22
C ALA A 32 4.98 -16.71 9.38
N ASP A 33 5.71 -17.81 9.23
CA ASP A 33 7.17 -17.84 9.37
C ASP A 33 7.89 -17.07 8.24
N ASP A 34 7.21 -16.85 7.10
CA ASP A 34 7.73 -16.08 5.98
C ASP A 34 7.78 -14.56 6.23
N ILE A 35 7.23 -14.06 7.34
CA ILE A 35 7.10 -12.62 7.59
C ILE A 35 8.44 -11.88 7.54
N PHE A 36 9.50 -12.46 8.09
CA PHE A 36 10.82 -11.83 8.12
C PHE A 36 11.44 -11.77 6.72
N ASN A 37 11.34 -12.87 5.96
CA ASN A 37 11.84 -12.94 4.59
C ASN A 37 11.07 -11.98 3.68
N TRP A 38 9.75 -11.95 3.80
CA TRP A 38 8.88 -11.07 3.03
C TRP A 38 9.16 -9.59 3.31
N VAL A 39 9.23 -9.18 4.59
CA VAL A 39 9.51 -7.78 4.95
C VAL A 39 10.91 -7.36 4.50
N SER A 40 11.91 -8.25 4.63
CA SER A 40 13.27 -7.98 4.15
C SER A 40 13.31 -7.77 2.64
N LEU A 41 12.64 -8.64 1.87
CA LEU A 41 12.48 -8.50 0.42
C LEU A 41 11.75 -7.20 0.08
N LEU A 42 10.64 -6.90 0.75
CA LEU A 42 9.84 -5.69 0.52
C LEU A 42 10.69 -4.43 0.70
N VAL A 43 11.45 -4.33 1.80
CA VAL A 43 12.35 -3.20 2.07
C VAL A 43 13.47 -3.10 1.04
N HIS A 44 14.02 -4.24 0.59
CA HIS A 44 15.02 -4.26 -0.46
C HIS A 44 14.44 -3.70 -1.78
N GLU A 45 13.28 -4.19 -2.18
CA GLU A 45 12.61 -3.92 -3.45
C GLU A 45 11.99 -2.53 -3.54
N LEU A 46 11.53 -1.96 -2.42
CA LEU A 46 10.95 -0.61 -2.34
C LEU A 46 11.83 0.46 -2.97
N ARG A 47 13.16 0.29 -2.89
CA ARG A 47 14.16 1.20 -3.48
C ARG A 47 14.12 1.21 -5.01
N TYR A 48 13.75 0.11 -5.64
CA TYR A 48 13.74 -0.05 -7.09
C TYR A 48 12.41 0.37 -7.72
N VAL A 49 11.31 0.29 -6.96
CA VAL A 49 9.96 0.70 -7.43
C VAL A 49 9.61 2.15 -7.12
N LYS A 50 10.57 2.96 -6.66
CA LYS A 50 10.41 4.40 -6.33
C LYS A 50 9.23 4.69 -5.40
N GLY A 51 8.91 3.78 -4.48
CA GLY A 51 7.79 3.89 -3.54
C GLY A 51 6.42 3.47 -4.08
N ILE A 52 6.33 2.99 -5.33
CA ILE A 52 5.09 2.42 -5.88
C ILE A 52 4.98 0.96 -5.43
N ILE A 53 4.60 0.76 -4.16
CA ILE A 53 4.62 -0.55 -3.50
C ILE A 53 3.68 -1.59 -4.13
N GLN A 54 2.63 -1.17 -4.84
CA GLN A 54 1.71 -2.08 -5.53
C GLN A 54 2.40 -2.96 -6.59
N LYS A 55 3.51 -2.50 -7.17
CA LYS A 55 4.33 -3.26 -8.13
C LYS A 55 4.98 -4.49 -7.49
N LEU A 56 5.01 -4.56 -6.16
CA LEU A 56 5.60 -5.66 -5.40
C LEU A 56 4.58 -6.72 -4.97
N SER A 57 3.28 -6.50 -5.24
CA SER A 57 2.20 -7.43 -4.84
C SER A 57 2.43 -8.87 -5.33
N GLY A 58 2.93 -9.05 -6.55
CA GLY A 58 3.24 -10.36 -7.13
C GLY A 58 4.44 -11.10 -6.51
N LYS A 59 5.19 -10.47 -5.60
CA LYS A 59 6.31 -11.10 -4.88
C LYS A 59 5.92 -11.62 -3.49
N CYS A 60 4.69 -11.35 -3.05
CA CYS A 60 4.21 -11.76 -1.74
C CYS A 60 4.03 -13.29 -1.68
N PRO A 61 4.60 -14.00 -0.69
CA PRO A 61 4.30 -15.40 -0.44
C PRO A 61 2.91 -15.51 0.21
N GLY A 62 1.88 -15.45 -0.64
CA GLY A 62 0.46 -15.40 -0.28
C GLY A 62 -0.30 -14.38 -1.11
N VAL A 63 -1.18 -13.61 -0.48
CA VAL A 63 -2.02 -12.61 -1.15
C VAL A 63 -1.58 -11.22 -0.74
N ALA A 64 -1.31 -10.34 -1.71
CA ALA A 64 -1.10 -8.92 -1.48
C ALA A 64 -1.95 -8.08 -2.43
N LEU A 65 -2.63 -7.08 -1.87
CA LEU A 65 -3.57 -6.23 -2.59
C LEU A 65 -3.26 -4.75 -2.36
N PRO A 66 -3.34 -3.90 -3.40
CA PRO A 66 -3.20 -2.46 -3.21
C PRO A 66 -4.45 -1.85 -2.57
N TYR A 67 -4.29 -0.84 -1.72
CA TYR A 67 -5.40 -0.06 -1.17
C TYR A 67 -5.10 1.45 -1.22
N LYS A 68 -6.15 2.27 -1.21
CA LYS A 68 -6.01 3.73 -1.23
C LYS A 68 -5.94 4.26 0.20
N HIS A 69 -5.05 5.22 0.47
CA HIS A 69 -4.99 5.95 1.73
C HIS A 69 -6.07 7.04 1.82
N SER A 70 -7.30 6.76 1.38
CA SER A 70 -8.38 7.74 1.45
C SER A 70 -8.88 7.82 2.89
N SER A 71 -8.65 8.96 3.55
CA SER A 71 -9.30 9.29 4.82
C SER A 71 -10.79 9.55 4.59
N ALA A 72 -11.63 8.99 5.45
CA ALA A 72 -13.02 9.42 5.55
C ALA A 72 -13.13 10.74 6.34
N LYS A 73 -14.19 11.52 6.09
CA LYS A 73 -14.36 12.85 6.69
C LYS A 73 -14.48 12.84 8.22
N ASN A 74 -15.03 11.75 8.78
CA ASN A 74 -15.32 11.60 10.20
C ASN A 74 -14.75 10.28 10.73
N GLU A 75 -13.44 10.06 10.56
CA GLU A 75 -12.79 8.89 11.15
C GLU A 75 -12.56 9.10 12.65
N PRO A 76 -12.82 8.08 13.49
CA PRO A 76 -12.54 8.18 14.93
C PRO A 76 -11.03 8.34 15.21
N VAL A 77 -10.20 7.76 14.34
CA VAL A 77 -8.74 7.86 14.34
C VAL A 77 -8.27 7.96 12.89
N PRO A 78 -7.28 8.81 12.56
CA PRO A 78 -6.75 8.91 11.20
C PRO A 78 -6.32 7.55 10.63
N GLY A 79 -6.81 7.23 9.44
CA GLY A 79 -6.52 5.99 8.72
C GLY A 79 -7.42 4.82 9.13
N TYR A 80 -8.37 5.01 10.04
CA TYR A 80 -9.26 3.92 10.49
C TYR A 80 -10.04 3.32 9.33
N SER A 81 -10.77 4.13 8.53
CA SER A 81 -11.53 3.58 7.40
C SER A 81 -10.62 3.01 6.32
N ALA A 82 -9.44 3.60 6.10
CA ALA A 82 -8.45 3.06 5.18
C ALA A 82 -7.98 1.65 5.60
N LEU A 83 -7.75 1.43 6.91
CA LEU A 83 -7.39 0.12 7.46
C LEU A 83 -8.53 -0.89 7.30
N ILE A 84 -9.76 -0.55 7.71
CA ILE A 84 -10.93 -1.42 7.58
C ILE A 84 -11.12 -1.86 6.13
N ASN A 85 -11.06 -0.91 5.19
CA ASN A 85 -11.17 -1.19 3.77
C ASN A 85 -10.02 -2.08 3.26
N ALA A 86 -8.80 -1.89 3.77
CA ALA A 86 -7.65 -2.69 3.39
C ALA A 86 -7.81 -4.14 3.86
N VAL A 87 -8.06 -4.37 5.15
CA VAL A 87 -8.18 -5.74 5.69
C VAL A 87 -9.45 -6.44 5.19
N GLY A 88 -10.52 -5.70 4.90
CA GLY A 88 -11.73 -6.22 4.26
C GLY A 88 -11.46 -6.85 2.89
N LYS A 89 -10.46 -6.36 2.13
CA LYS A 89 -10.03 -6.99 0.86
C LYS A 89 -9.40 -8.37 1.05
N LEU A 90 -8.89 -8.65 2.24
CA LEU A 90 -8.35 -9.97 2.62
C LEU A 90 -9.42 -10.86 3.27
N GLY A 91 -10.68 -10.41 3.33
CA GLY A 91 -11.78 -11.12 3.97
C GLY A 91 -11.81 -11.01 5.50
N VAL A 92 -11.04 -10.08 6.09
CA VAL A 92 -11.05 -9.83 7.54
C VAL A 92 -12.07 -8.73 7.84
N ILE A 93 -13.03 -9.03 8.71
CA ILE A 93 -14.05 -8.08 9.17
C ILE A 93 -13.66 -7.62 10.58
N LEU A 94 -13.36 -6.34 10.72
CA LEU A 94 -13.17 -5.68 12.01
C LEU A 94 -14.47 -4.94 12.36
N TRP A 95 -15.06 -5.25 13.51
CA TRP A 95 -16.28 -4.66 14.05
C TRP A 95 -15.98 -3.50 15.00
#